data_AF-A0A1N7IE40-F1
#
_entry.id   AF-A0A1N7IE40-F1
#
_cell.length_a   1.000
_cell.length_b   1.000
_cell.length_c   1.000
_cell.angle_alpha   90.00
_cell.angle_beta   90.00
_cell.angle_gamma   90.00
#
_symmetry.space_group_name_H-M   'P 1'
#
loop_
_entity.id
_entity.type
_entity.pdbx_description
1 polymer ?
#
loop_
_entity_poly.entity_id
_entity_poly.type
_entity_poly.pdbx_seq_one_letter_code
_entity_poly.pdbx_strand_id
1 'polypeptide(L)'
;MRKVYKNIFGEVISKSNAVKLNEYHLYYYDGDSDVLKEIEFINDDSIYNINYFLSDGENEDEVLNYLKEKSDFFDIEKRESADGFIISTNKLYSLSVDDKPLISKTVFKTDDPENFICSQVIDNETQEPQLERTIKCWYTTDENGEKYAAIECSYQEDGNLELAIDKTSDPDNEQNWAHYEFETFQKLQEQRSTDLSYYKTAALLPKEAYQN
;
A
#
# COMPACT_ATOMS: atom_id res chain seq x y z
N MET A 1 12.23 6.53 22.07
CA MET A 1 12.23 6.79 20.61
C MET A 1 13.10 8.00 20.30
N ARG A 2 14.00 7.89 19.32
CA ARG A 2 14.80 9.01 18.79
C ARG A 2 13.93 9.84 17.85
N LYS A 3 13.89 11.15 18.05
CA LYS A 3 13.05 12.10 17.29
C LYS A 3 13.86 12.86 16.25
N VAL A 4 13.38 12.91 15.01
CA VAL A 4 14.01 13.61 13.87
C VAL A 4 12.98 14.53 13.20
N TYR A 5 13.37 15.76 12.91
CA TYR A 5 12.52 16.75 12.22
C TYR A 5 12.82 16.72 10.72
N LYS A 6 11.78 16.64 9.89
CA LYS A 6 11.89 16.70 8.44
C LYS A 6 10.92 17.72 7.85
N ASN A 7 11.29 18.37 6.74
CA ASN A 7 10.33 19.16 5.98
C ASN A 7 9.39 18.24 5.16
N ILE A 8 8.44 18.84 4.44
CA ILE A 8 7.49 18.10 3.57
C ILE A 8 8.15 17.30 2.45
N PHE A 9 9.41 17.62 2.09
CA PHE A 9 10.19 16.89 1.09
C PHE A 9 11.03 15.75 1.69
N GLY A 10 10.95 15.52 3.02
CA GLY A 10 11.70 14.47 3.72
C GLY A 10 13.14 14.85 4.07
N GLU A 11 13.56 16.09 3.87
CA GLU A 11 14.90 16.56 4.22
C GLU A 11 15.00 16.82 5.73
N VAL A 12 16.09 16.37 6.35
CA VAL A 12 16.32 16.57 7.79
C VAL A 12 16.62 18.04 8.07
N ILE A 13 15.87 18.62 9.00
CA ILE A 13 16.01 20.01 9.42
C ILE A 13 16.16 20.14 10.93
N SER A 14 16.65 21.29 11.39
CA SER A 14 16.66 21.59 12.82
C SER A 14 15.25 21.85 13.35
N LYS A 15 15.00 21.55 14.64
CA LYS A 15 13.75 21.92 15.33
C LYS A 15 13.41 23.40 15.13
N SER A 16 14.39 24.29 15.26
CA SER A 16 14.20 25.75 15.12
C SER A 16 13.80 26.18 13.71
N ASN A 17 14.11 25.38 12.69
CA ASN A 17 13.65 25.64 11.32
C ASN A 17 12.28 25.03 11.09
N ALA A 18 12.03 23.83 11.60
CA ALA A 18 10.75 23.14 11.46
C ALA A 18 9.58 23.96 12.00
N VAL A 19 9.71 24.48 13.23
CA VAL A 19 8.65 25.30 13.88
C VAL A 19 8.39 26.66 13.21
N LYS A 20 9.15 27.01 12.16
CA LYS A 20 8.91 28.20 11.34
C LYS A 20 8.17 27.86 10.04
N LEU A 21 8.03 26.58 9.73
CA LEU A 21 7.25 26.10 8.60
C LEU A 21 5.80 25.93 9.05
N ASN A 22 4.87 26.17 8.12
CA ASN A 22 3.46 25.84 8.36
C ASN A 22 3.27 24.32 8.45
N GLU A 23 4.08 23.55 7.74
CA GLU A 23 3.98 22.09 7.67
C GLU A 23 5.36 21.43 7.77
N TYR A 24 5.46 20.40 8.60
CA TYR A 24 6.66 19.57 8.78
C TYR A 24 6.29 18.22 9.38
N HIS A 25 7.24 17.28 9.36
CA HIS A 25 7.03 15.93 9.88
C HIS A 25 7.99 15.61 11.03
N LEU A 26 7.52 14.82 11.98
CA LEU A 26 8.31 14.29 13.10
C LEU A 26 8.43 12.79 12.99
N TYR A 27 9.65 12.32 12.78
CA TYR A 27 9.96 10.91 12.64
C TYR A 27 10.49 10.38 13.97
N TYR A 28 9.88 9.31 14.47
CA TYR A 28 10.26 8.64 15.70
C TYR A 28 10.82 7.26 15.37
N TYR A 29 12.07 7.03 15.75
CA TYR A 29 12.78 5.77 15.56
C TYR A 29 12.88 5.02 16.89
N ASP A 30 12.90 3.69 16.84
CA ASP A 30 13.08 2.87 18.04
C ASP A 30 14.53 2.99 18.56
N GLY A 31 14.67 3.42 19.81
CA GLY A 31 15.98 3.65 20.45
C GLY A 31 16.98 4.40 19.55
N ASP A 32 18.19 3.86 19.45
CA ASP A 32 19.25 4.30 18.55
C ASP A 32 19.26 3.55 17.20
N SER A 33 18.23 2.73 16.94
CA SER A 33 18.09 2.03 15.67
C SER A 33 17.58 2.95 14.56
N ASP A 34 17.68 2.47 13.32
CA ASP A 34 17.06 3.10 12.16
C ASP A 34 15.66 2.52 11.86
N VAL A 35 15.08 1.77 12.79
CA VAL A 35 13.70 1.26 12.67
C VAL A 35 12.74 2.41 12.94
N LEU A 36 12.04 2.86 11.90
CA LEU A 36 11.02 3.89 11.99
C LEU A 36 9.75 3.31 12.65
N LYS A 37 9.24 4.00 13.65
CA LYS A 37 8.06 3.59 14.44
C LYS A 37 6.86 4.47 14.20
N GLU A 38 7.08 5.77 14.05
CA GLU A 38 5.98 6.72 13.93
C GLU A 38 6.40 7.94 13.09
N ILE A 39 5.47 8.46 12.30
CA ILE A 39 5.57 9.78 11.67
C ILE A 39 4.36 10.58 12.13
N GLU A 40 4.58 11.69 12.82
CA GLU A 40 3.55 12.70 13.04
C GLU A 40 3.64 13.76 11.93
N PHE A 41 2.51 14.07 11.32
CA PHE A 41 2.39 15.13 10.34
C PHE A 41 1.81 16.37 11.01
N ILE A 42 2.58 17.45 11.00
CA ILE A 42 2.26 18.68 11.74
C ILE A 42 1.87 19.77 10.75
N ASN A 43 0.74 20.42 11.02
CA ASN A 43 0.30 21.63 10.36
C ASN A 43 -0.13 22.65 11.42
N ASP A 44 0.42 23.87 11.37
CA ASP A 44 0.12 24.94 12.33
C ASP A 44 0.20 24.46 13.80
N ASP A 45 1.29 23.76 14.13
CA ASP A 45 1.57 23.14 15.45
C ASP A 45 0.59 22.05 15.92
N SER A 46 -0.32 21.59 15.06
CA SER A 46 -1.27 20.52 15.35
C SER A 46 -0.96 19.25 14.54
N ILE A 47 -1.11 18.09 15.16
CA ILE A 47 -0.96 16.79 14.47
C ILE A 47 -2.24 16.53 13.67
N TYR A 48 -2.15 16.53 12.34
CA TYR A 48 -3.31 16.24 11.48
C TYR A 48 -3.33 14.79 10.96
N ASN A 49 -2.20 14.08 11.03
CA ASN A 49 -2.10 12.65 10.73
C ASN A 49 -0.96 12.01 11.52
N ILE A 50 -1.08 10.71 11.80
CA ILE A 50 0.00 9.88 12.33
C ILE A 50 0.08 8.57 11.55
N ASN A 51 1.25 8.22 11.03
CA ASN A 51 1.51 6.87 10.53
C ASN A 51 2.31 6.11 11.58
N TYR A 52 1.78 4.98 12.06
CA TYR A 52 2.46 4.12 13.02
C TYR A 52 2.82 2.77 12.39
N PHE A 53 4.08 2.36 12.53
CA PHE A 53 4.59 1.09 11.99
C PHE A 53 4.72 0.07 13.11
N LEU A 54 3.78 -0.87 13.15
CA LEU A 54 3.69 -1.92 14.18
C LEU A 54 4.82 -2.93 14.01
N SER A 55 5.56 -3.18 15.11
CA SER A 55 6.64 -4.17 15.15
C SER A 55 6.13 -5.53 15.63
N ASP A 56 6.89 -6.58 15.32
CA ASP A 56 6.57 -7.93 15.78
C ASP A 56 6.50 -7.99 17.32
N GLY A 57 5.38 -8.49 17.84
CA GLY A 57 5.13 -8.64 19.26
C GLY A 57 4.53 -7.43 19.97
N GLU A 58 4.36 -6.29 19.28
CA GLU A 58 3.57 -5.18 19.84
C GLU A 58 2.08 -5.51 19.88
N ASN A 59 1.40 -4.99 20.90
CA ASN A 59 -0.04 -5.11 21.03
C ASN A 59 -0.72 -3.95 20.29
N GLU A 60 -1.44 -4.29 19.22
CA GLU A 60 -2.15 -3.30 18.40
C GLU A 60 -3.19 -2.49 19.21
N ASP A 61 -3.86 -3.09 20.20
CA ASP A 61 -4.85 -2.38 21.03
C ASP A 61 -4.21 -1.32 21.92
N GLU A 62 -2.99 -1.59 22.42
CA GLU A 62 -2.24 -0.61 23.22
C GLU A 62 -1.79 0.56 22.34
N VAL A 63 -1.32 0.28 21.13
CA VAL A 63 -0.94 1.29 20.13
C VAL A 63 -2.16 2.11 19.71
N LEU A 64 -3.30 1.46 19.46
CA LEU A 64 -4.54 2.15 19.12
C LEU A 64 -4.92 3.15 20.20
N ASN A 65 -4.95 2.74 21.46
CA ASN A 65 -5.29 3.64 22.58
C ASN A 65 -4.30 4.80 22.70
N TYR A 66 -3.01 4.54 22.50
CA TYR A 66 -1.98 5.58 22.47
C TYR A 66 -2.21 6.62 21.37
N LEU A 67 -2.56 6.19 20.16
CA LEU A 67 -2.76 7.09 19.02
C LEU A 67 -4.06 7.90 19.14
N LYS A 68 -5.13 7.30 19.69
CA LYS A 68 -6.40 7.99 19.96
C LYS A 68 -6.25 9.20 20.89
N GLU A 69 -5.25 9.20 21.77
CA GLU A 69 -4.97 10.35 22.65
C GLU A 69 -4.28 11.51 21.92
N LYS A 70 -3.74 11.29 20.72
CA LYS A 70 -2.90 12.24 20.00
C LYS A 70 -3.56 12.85 18.77
N SER A 71 -4.36 12.07 18.04
CA SER A 71 -5.02 12.52 16.81
C SER A 71 -6.31 11.77 16.54
N ASP A 72 -7.25 12.43 15.87
CA ASP A 72 -8.47 11.81 15.36
C ASP A 72 -8.25 11.08 14.02
N PHE A 73 -7.09 11.27 13.39
CA PHE A 73 -6.75 10.68 12.09
C PHE A 73 -5.35 10.06 12.12
N PHE A 74 -5.28 8.75 11.94
CA PHE A 74 -4.01 8.01 11.97
C PHE A 74 -4.16 6.65 11.28
N ASP A 75 -3.05 6.08 10.85
CA ASP A 75 -2.99 4.70 10.39
C ASP A 75 -2.00 3.85 11.20
N ILE A 76 -2.34 2.58 11.35
CA ILE A 76 -1.47 1.54 11.89
C ILE A 76 -1.13 0.59 10.75
N GLU A 77 0.15 0.50 10.41
CA GLU A 77 0.69 -0.40 9.40
C GLU A 77 1.45 -1.55 10.05
N LYS A 78 1.08 -2.79 9.70
CA LYS A 78 1.83 -3.99 10.05
C LYS A 78 2.35 -4.65 8.78
N ARG A 79 3.65 -4.92 8.70
CA ARG A 79 4.26 -5.65 7.59
C ARG A 79 4.66 -7.06 7.99
N GLU A 80 4.39 -8.01 7.10
CA GLU A 80 4.77 -9.41 7.23
C GLU A 80 5.46 -9.85 5.93
N SER A 81 6.42 -10.78 6.04
CA SER A 81 7.09 -11.36 4.86
C SER A 81 6.58 -12.77 4.61
N ALA A 82 6.30 -13.09 3.34
CA ALA A 82 5.86 -14.41 2.91
C ALA A 82 6.46 -14.73 1.54
N ASP A 83 7.32 -15.74 1.47
CA ASP A 83 7.92 -16.31 0.23
C ASP A 83 8.26 -15.29 -0.87
N GLY A 84 9.16 -14.34 -0.57
CA GLY A 84 9.58 -13.32 -1.54
C GLY A 84 8.61 -12.14 -1.70
N PHE A 85 7.53 -12.10 -0.93
CA PHE A 85 6.58 -10.99 -0.86
C PHE A 85 6.60 -10.29 0.49
N ILE A 86 6.23 -9.01 0.48
CA ILE A 86 5.93 -8.20 1.66
C ILE A 86 4.42 -7.92 1.64
N ILE A 87 3.73 -8.28 2.71
CA ILE A 87 2.31 -8.01 2.89
C ILE A 87 2.20 -6.91 3.94
N SER A 88 1.70 -5.75 3.54
CA SER A 88 1.36 -4.64 4.43
C SER A 88 -0.13 -4.68 4.74
N THR A 89 -0.50 -4.82 6.01
CA THR A 89 -1.87 -4.59 6.48
C THR A 89 -1.94 -3.20 7.07
N ASN A 90 -2.77 -2.33 6.50
CA ASN A 90 -2.97 -0.98 6.98
C ASN A 90 -4.39 -0.83 7.55
N LYS A 91 -4.49 -0.17 8.70
CA LYS A 91 -5.76 0.20 9.33
C LYS A 91 -5.79 1.72 9.50
N LEU A 92 -6.57 2.39 8.66
CA LEU A 92 -6.75 3.83 8.68
C LEU A 92 -7.96 4.20 9.55
N TYR A 93 -7.72 4.97 10.61
CA TYR A 93 -8.73 5.46 11.53
C TYR A 93 -9.05 6.92 11.25
N SER A 94 -10.33 7.24 11.26
CA SER A 94 -10.85 8.62 11.22
C SER A 94 -11.95 8.75 12.25
N LEU A 95 -11.57 8.94 13.52
CA LEU A 95 -12.46 8.86 14.69
C LEU A 95 -13.58 9.92 14.66
N SER A 96 -13.39 11.01 13.93
CA SER A 96 -14.42 12.02 13.71
C SER A 96 -15.56 11.56 12.79
N VAL A 97 -15.36 10.45 12.07
CA VAL A 97 -16.31 9.88 11.10
C VAL A 97 -16.82 8.52 11.57
N ASP A 98 -15.92 7.62 11.96
CA ASP A 98 -16.25 6.27 12.46
C ASP A 98 -15.12 5.79 13.41
N ASP A 99 -15.49 5.00 14.42
CA ASP A 99 -14.55 4.33 15.33
C ASP A 99 -13.90 3.10 14.68
N LYS A 100 -14.50 2.58 13.61
CA LYS A 100 -14.00 1.45 12.83
C LYS A 100 -12.99 1.91 11.76
N PRO A 101 -11.84 1.24 11.62
CA PRO A 101 -10.88 1.59 10.57
C PRO A 101 -11.35 1.14 9.19
N LEU A 102 -10.85 1.82 8.16
CA LEU A 102 -10.72 1.24 6.82
C LEU A 102 -9.51 0.31 6.83
N ILE A 103 -9.72 -0.96 6.51
CA ILE A 103 -8.69 -1.99 6.52
C ILE A 103 -8.29 -2.32 5.08
N SER A 104 -7.00 -2.34 4.79
CA SER A 104 -6.47 -2.79 3.52
C SER A 104 -5.28 -3.72 3.67
N LYS A 105 -5.08 -4.58 2.68
CA LYS A 105 -3.88 -5.40 2.51
C LYS A 105 -3.23 -5.07 1.17
N THR A 106 -1.95 -4.72 1.20
CA THR A 106 -1.15 -4.39 0.03
C THR A 106 0.04 -5.32 -0.05
N VAL A 107 0.25 -5.94 -1.20
CA VAL A 107 1.32 -6.89 -1.45
C VAL A 107 2.36 -6.26 -2.35
N PHE A 108 3.62 -6.39 -1.97
CA PHE A 108 4.79 -5.99 -2.73
C PHE A 108 5.69 -7.20 -2.94
N LYS A 109 6.58 -7.14 -3.94
CA LYS A 109 7.69 -8.09 -4.01
C LYS A 109 8.84 -7.58 -3.13
N THR A 110 9.60 -8.49 -2.54
CA THR A 110 10.75 -8.14 -1.69
C THR A 110 11.87 -7.43 -2.46
N ASP A 111 12.03 -7.71 -3.75
CA ASP A 111 12.99 -7.04 -4.64
C ASP A 111 12.44 -5.72 -5.23
N ASP A 112 11.19 -5.37 -4.92
CA ASP A 112 10.48 -4.21 -5.45
C ASP A 112 9.44 -3.68 -4.44
N PRO A 113 9.88 -3.17 -3.29
CA PRO A 113 8.98 -2.78 -2.19
C PRO A 113 8.21 -1.48 -2.43
N GLU A 114 8.44 -0.81 -3.56
CA GLU A 114 7.79 0.46 -3.91
C GLU A 114 6.56 0.28 -4.81
N ASN A 115 6.45 -0.86 -5.50
CA ASN A 115 5.39 -1.12 -6.46
C ASN A 115 4.53 -2.30 -5.99
N PHE A 116 3.30 -2.00 -5.56
CA PHE A 116 2.40 -3.05 -5.11
C PHE A 116 1.92 -3.89 -6.29
N ILE A 117 1.82 -5.21 -6.11
CA ILE A 117 1.26 -6.12 -7.12
C ILE A 117 -0.21 -6.43 -6.87
N CYS A 118 -0.69 -6.19 -5.65
CA CYS A 118 -2.08 -6.41 -5.23
C CYS A 118 -2.43 -5.48 -4.08
N SER A 119 -3.63 -4.90 -4.12
CA SER A 119 -4.23 -4.12 -3.03
C SER A 119 -5.67 -4.59 -2.85
N GLN A 120 -6.04 -4.95 -1.63
CA GLN A 120 -7.38 -5.42 -1.25
C GLN A 120 -7.95 -4.59 -0.11
N VAL A 121 -9.23 -4.23 -0.22
CA VAL A 121 -10.00 -3.72 0.92
C VAL A 121 -10.55 -4.91 1.69
N ILE A 122 -10.44 -4.86 3.02
CA ILE A 122 -10.99 -5.88 3.92
C ILE A 122 -12.25 -5.32 4.58
N ASP A 123 -13.33 -6.08 4.51
CA ASP A 123 -14.57 -5.74 5.18
C ASP A 123 -14.41 -5.88 6.70
N ASN A 124 -14.77 -4.83 7.43
CA ASN A 124 -14.52 -4.78 8.87
C ASN A 124 -15.45 -5.71 9.67
N GLU A 125 -16.62 -6.08 9.13
CA GLU A 125 -17.56 -6.96 9.83
C GLU A 125 -17.23 -8.43 9.64
N THR A 126 -16.94 -8.82 8.40
CA THR A 126 -16.66 -10.21 8.02
C THR A 126 -15.18 -10.57 8.15
N GLN A 127 -14.28 -9.58 8.15
CA GLN A 127 -12.83 -9.76 8.06
C GLN A 127 -12.37 -10.45 6.76
N GLU A 128 -13.25 -10.48 5.75
CA GLU A 128 -12.99 -11.03 4.43
C GLU A 128 -12.69 -9.92 3.41
N PRO A 129 -11.92 -10.21 2.35
CA PRO A 129 -11.65 -9.23 1.30
C PRO A 129 -12.92 -8.91 0.49
N GLN A 130 -13.10 -7.63 0.17
CA GLN A 130 -14.07 -7.15 -0.83
C GLN A 130 -13.43 -7.31 -2.22
N LEU A 131 -13.64 -8.49 -2.83
CA LEU A 131 -12.89 -8.94 -4.01
C LEU A 131 -13.03 -7.99 -5.20
N GLU A 132 -14.22 -7.42 -5.41
CA GLU A 132 -14.54 -6.44 -6.45
C GLU A 132 -13.81 -5.09 -6.28
N ARG A 133 -13.26 -4.84 -5.09
CA ARG A 133 -12.43 -3.66 -4.79
C ARG A 133 -10.94 -3.97 -4.81
N THR A 134 -10.56 -5.18 -5.22
CA THR A 134 -9.17 -5.57 -5.42
C THR A 134 -8.62 -4.92 -6.68
N ILE A 135 -7.41 -4.39 -6.59
CA ILE A 135 -6.65 -3.93 -7.76
C ILE A 135 -5.33 -4.67 -7.78
N LYS A 136 -4.93 -5.15 -8.96
CA LYS A 136 -3.60 -5.73 -9.18
C LYS A 136 -2.88 -5.04 -10.31
N CYS A 137 -1.57 -4.91 -10.14
CA CYS A 137 -0.69 -4.25 -11.09
C CYS A 137 0.44 -5.19 -11.50
N TRP A 138 0.70 -5.23 -12.80
CA TRP A 138 1.90 -5.82 -13.37
C TRP A 138 2.77 -4.71 -13.97
N TYR A 139 4.07 -4.77 -13.67
CA TYR A 139 5.00 -3.69 -14.01
C TYR A 139 6.01 -4.12 -15.07
N THR A 140 6.40 -3.16 -15.89
CA THR A 140 7.55 -3.25 -16.79
C THR A 140 8.30 -1.92 -16.80
N THR A 141 9.39 -1.87 -17.53
CA THR A 141 10.11 -0.64 -17.87
C THR A 141 9.82 -0.22 -19.30
N ASP A 142 9.79 1.09 -19.55
CA ASP A 142 9.72 1.67 -20.88
C ASP A 142 11.10 1.69 -21.56
N GLU A 143 11.21 2.34 -22.73
CA GLU A 143 12.47 2.49 -23.46
C GLU A 143 13.52 3.35 -22.74
N ASN A 144 13.09 4.20 -21.80
CA ASN A 144 13.94 5.05 -20.98
C ASN A 144 14.37 4.38 -19.67
N GLY A 145 13.85 3.17 -19.39
CA GLY A 145 14.09 2.45 -18.14
C GLY A 145 13.18 2.89 -16.99
N GLU A 146 12.18 3.73 -17.25
CA GLU A 146 11.19 4.15 -16.27
C GLU A 146 10.17 3.03 -16.06
N LYS A 147 9.93 2.71 -14.79
CA LYS A 147 9.01 1.63 -14.41
C LYS A 147 7.59 2.15 -14.29
N TYR A 148 6.63 1.42 -14.84
CA TYR A 148 5.22 1.78 -14.79
C TYR A 148 4.31 0.56 -14.66
N ALA A 149 3.10 0.77 -14.16
CA ALA A 149 2.05 -0.24 -14.10
C ALA A 149 1.51 -0.48 -15.52
N ALA A 150 2.10 -1.45 -16.21
CA ALA A 150 1.79 -1.77 -17.59
C ALA A 150 0.47 -2.50 -17.77
N ILE A 151 0.06 -3.30 -16.78
CA ILE A 151 -1.24 -3.95 -16.76
C ILE A 151 -1.91 -3.70 -15.43
N GLU A 152 -3.15 -3.23 -15.45
CA GLU A 152 -3.99 -3.05 -14.27
C GLU A 152 -5.21 -3.96 -14.38
N CYS A 153 -5.52 -4.68 -13.30
CA CYS A 153 -6.61 -5.64 -13.25
C CYS A 153 -7.62 -5.28 -12.16
N SER A 154 -8.92 -5.32 -12.52
CA SER A 154 -10.07 -5.26 -11.60
C SER A 154 -10.86 -6.58 -11.64
N TYR A 155 -11.70 -6.79 -10.64
CA TYR A 155 -12.33 -8.08 -10.38
C TYR A 155 -13.82 -7.94 -10.09
N GLN A 156 -14.53 -9.04 -10.28
CA GLN A 156 -15.94 -9.17 -9.90
C GLN A 156 -16.06 -9.62 -8.42
N GLU A 157 -17.28 -9.60 -7.87
CA GLU A 157 -17.57 -10.04 -6.50
C GLU A 157 -17.17 -11.50 -6.23
N ASP A 158 -17.17 -12.35 -7.25
CA ASP A 158 -16.74 -13.76 -7.16
C ASP A 158 -15.20 -13.93 -7.24
N GLY A 159 -14.47 -12.83 -7.42
CA GLY A 159 -13.02 -12.79 -7.55
C GLY A 159 -12.47 -13.16 -8.91
N ASN A 160 -13.30 -13.41 -9.94
CA ASN A 160 -12.82 -13.57 -11.31
C ASN A 160 -12.45 -12.22 -11.92
N LEU A 161 -11.50 -12.23 -12.85
CA LEU A 161 -11.10 -11.03 -13.59
C LEU A 161 -12.31 -10.39 -14.28
N GLU A 162 -12.56 -9.13 -13.98
CA GLU A 162 -13.52 -8.30 -14.70
C GLU A 162 -12.85 -7.68 -15.91
N LEU A 163 -11.74 -6.98 -15.68
CA LEU A 163 -11.04 -6.22 -16.70
C LEU A 163 -9.54 -6.22 -16.44
N ALA A 164 -8.75 -6.42 -17.49
CA ALA A 164 -7.33 -6.15 -17.55
C ALA A 164 -7.07 -5.09 -18.64
N ILE A 165 -6.44 -3.99 -18.25
CA ILE A 165 -6.06 -2.88 -19.13
C ILE A 165 -4.57 -3.01 -19.42
N ASP A 166 -4.17 -3.27 -20.66
CA ASP A 166 -2.78 -3.28 -21.11
C ASP A 166 -2.41 -1.93 -21.74
N LYS A 167 -1.47 -1.25 -21.10
CA LYS A 167 -1.00 0.10 -21.45
C LYS A 167 0.26 0.07 -22.32
N THR A 168 0.84 -1.09 -22.58
CA THR A 168 2.19 -1.19 -23.17
C THR A 168 2.34 -0.70 -24.60
N SER A 169 1.24 -0.62 -25.36
CA SER A 169 1.26 -0.09 -26.73
C SER A 169 1.43 1.43 -26.77
N ASP A 170 0.85 2.15 -25.81
CA ASP A 170 0.84 3.61 -25.74
C ASP A 170 0.51 4.06 -24.30
N PRO A 171 1.50 4.05 -23.38
CA PRO A 171 1.26 4.29 -21.95
C PRO A 171 0.61 5.65 -21.65
N ASP A 172 0.83 6.64 -22.51
CA ASP A 172 0.36 8.02 -22.32
C ASP A 172 -1.01 8.30 -22.96
N ASN A 173 -1.59 7.33 -23.68
CA ASN A 173 -2.85 7.52 -24.39
C ASN A 173 -3.88 6.43 -24.07
N GLU A 174 -4.75 6.75 -23.11
CA GLU A 174 -5.78 5.83 -22.62
C GLU A 174 -6.70 5.26 -23.72
N GLN A 175 -6.94 6.02 -24.79
CA GLN A 175 -7.80 5.58 -25.91
C GLN A 175 -7.20 4.42 -26.71
N ASN A 176 -5.89 4.22 -26.59
CA ASN A 176 -5.14 3.20 -27.31
C ASN A 176 -4.86 1.96 -26.45
N TRP A 177 -5.27 1.95 -25.18
CA TRP A 177 -5.06 0.82 -24.30
C TRP A 177 -5.91 -0.39 -24.71
N ALA A 178 -5.30 -1.57 -24.67
CA ALA A 178 -6.00 -2.81 -24.95
C ALA A 178 -6.74 -3.30 -23.70
N HIS A 179 -7.93 -3.85 -23.90
CA HIS A 179 -8.80 -4.29 -22.82
C HIS A 179 -9.08 -5.77 -22.98
N TYR A 180 -8.96 -6.52 -21.87
CA TYR A 180 -9.16 -7.95 -21.83
C TYR A 180 -10.08 -8.30 -20.66
N GLU A 181 -11.00 -9.23 -20.90
CA GLU A 181 -11.87 -9.81 -19.88
C GLU A 181 -11.37 -11.23 -19.56
N PHE A 182 -11.97 -11.90 -18.58
CA PHE A 182 -11.60 -13.27 -18.21
C PHE A 182 -11.47 -14.23 -19.41
N GLU A 183 -12.46 -14.20 -20.33
CA GLU A 183 -12.53 -15.05 -21.51
C GLU A 183 -11.47 -14.72 -22.58
N THR A 184 -11.02 -13.46 -22.65
CA THR A 184 -10.06 -13.00 -23.67
C THR A 184 -8.65 -12.84 -23.13
N PHE A 185 -8.44 -12.99 -21.82
CA PHE A 185 -7.15 -12.83 -21.14
C PHE A 185 -6.04 -13.73 -21.71
N GLN A 186 -6.40 -14.89 -22.26
CA GLN A 186 -5.42 -15.77 -22.92
C GLN A 186 -4.67 -15.06 -24.06
N LYS A 187 -5.32 -14.12 -24.77
CA LYS A 187 -4.68 -13.32 -25.82
C LYS A 187 -3.60 -12.38 -25.27
N LEU A 188 -3.82 -11.84 -24.06
CA LEU A 188 -2.82 -11.02 -23.37
C LEU A 188 -1.64 -11.88 -22.92
N GLN A 189 -1.91 -13.06 -22.35
CA GLN A 189 -0.87 -14.01 -21.96
C GLN A 189 0.01 -14.44 -23.15
N GLU A 190 -0.58 -14.69 -24.32
CA GLU A 190 0.17 -15.09 -25.53
C GLU A 190 1.14 -14.03 -26.04
N GLN A 191 0.93 -12.76 -25.67
CA GLN A 191 1.81 -11.66 -26.05
C GLN A 191 3.03 -11.52 -25.13
N ARG A 192 3.10 -12.30 -24.03
CA ARG A 192 4.13 -12.15 -22.99
C ARG A 192 4.78 -13.50 -22.67
N SER A 193 6.08 -13.47 -22.41
CA SER A 193 6.81 -14.63 -21.92
C SER A 193 6.60 -14.90 -20.43
N THR A 194 6.24 -13.87 -19.66
CA THR A 194 5.97 -13.96 -18.24
C THR A 194 4.59 -14.57 -18.00
N ASP A 195 4.48 -15.49 -17.05
CA ASP A 195 3.17 -16.00 -16.62
C ASP A 195 2.38 -14.91 -15.87
N LEU A 196 1.19 -14.62 -16.38
CA LEU A 196 0.23 -13.67 -15.83
C LEU A 196 -0.97 -14.38 -15.20
N SER A 197 -0.94 -15.71 -15.05
CA SER A 197 -2.05 -16.51 -14.51
C SER A 197 -2.54 -16.04 -13.13
N TYR A 198 -1.65 -15.51 -12.29
CA TYR A 198 -1.97 -14.90 -11.00
C TYR A 198 -2.99 -13.75 -11.10
N TYR A 199 -2.98 -13.00 -12.21
CA TYR A 199 -3.83 -11.83 -12.39
C TYR A 199 -5.26 -12.20 -12.81
N LYS A 200 -5.54 -13.48 -13.13
CA LYS A 200 -6.88 -13.93 -13.53
C LYS A 200 -7.90 -13.98 -12.38
N THR A 201 -7.43 -13.91 -11.13
CA THR A 201 -8.30 -13.90 -9.94
C THR A 201 -7.87 -12.86 -8.94
N ALA A 202 -8.76 -12.47 -8.02
CA ALA A 202 -8.52 -11.54 -6.93
C ALA A 202 -7.72 -12.15 -5.76
N ALA A 203 -7.03 -13.30 -5.94
CA ALA A 203 -6.27 -13.91 -4.86
C ALA A 203 -5.16 -12.96 -4.33
N LEU A 204 -5.00 -12.84 -3.01
CA LEU A 204 -4.02 -11.92 -2.42
C LEU A 204 -2.59 -12.20 -2.91
N LEU A 205 -2.15 -13.47 -2.86
CA LEU A 205 -0.82 -13.90 -3.27
C LEU A 205 -0.87 -14.89 -4.46
N PRO A 206 0.22 -15.00 -5.24
CA PRO A 206 0.39 -16.07 -6.22
C PRO A 206 0.31 -17.45 -5.56
N LYS A 207 -0.11 -18.48 -6.31
CA LYS A 207 -0.32 -19.83 -5.75
C LYS A 207 0.96 -20.43 -5.19
N GLU A 208 2.09 -20.08 -5.78
CA GLU A 208 3.43 -20.52 -5.41
C GLU A 208 3.74 -20.14 -3.95
N ALA A 209 3.26 -18.97 -3.49
CA ALA A 209 3.50 -18.48 -2.13
C ALA A 209 2.82 -19.31 -1.03
N TYR A 210 1.85 -20.17 -1.38
CA TYR A 210 1.13 -21.05 -0.44
C TYR A 210 1.68 -22.48 -0.39
N GLN A 211 2.73 -22.81 -1.15
CA GLN A 211 3.23 -24.19 -1.28
C GLN A 211 4.33 -24.57 -0.26
N ASN A 212 4.59 -23.72 0.75
CA ASN A 212 5.57 -23.98 1.82
C ASN A 212 4.92 -24.18 3.18
#